data_AF-A0A7K4HA83-F1
#
_entry.id   AF-A0A7K4HA83-F1
#
_cell.length_a   1.000
_cell.length_b   1.000
_cell.length_c   1.000
_cell.angle_alpha   90.00
_cell.angle_beta   90.00
_cell.angle_gamma   90.00
#
_symmetry.space_group_name_H-M   'P 1'
#
loop_
_entity.id
_entity.type
_entity.pdbx_description
1 polymer ?
#
loop_
_entity_poly.entity_id
_entity_poly.type
_entity_poly.pdbx_seq_one_letter_code
_entity_poly.pdbx_strand_id
1 'polypeptide(L)'
;MENQLFNLKKIRELTSPIENLQSKVNQITNLVVLFESEKLKITDYSENESFLKQITDIATILDSINNNLKNTFTNNINEFLRFNNKLINKYKTDLKSNLKIVNINGENTRIIGQSLIEKRKISKIITQISNTPSISIKQWSELIDALNQNTIFLASAQKLQKSYLKIVKNRLDSELKKIPINTPSSIIEEFKQQFNLYHDLTYVRFLDAMKSKLTQEELQAKKEILTKSKQKQEIEKLKKKQEEQTESYESYLKLSEKEFERKLRKGKREKLIDVIESKNQKKLELSDEVSEKIEKFKMKFDKHSNEDYLIREDIDEDPLKVIRERKKKKDKEYKKFKDHFESE
;
A
#
# COMPACT_ATOMS: atom_id res chain seq x y z
N MET A 1 -41.13 19.28 21.00
CA MET A 1 -40.96 17.94 21.57
C MET A 1 -39.57 17.47 21.24
N GLU A 2 -38.70 17.34 22.24
CA GLU A 2 -37.35 16.78 22.05
C GLU A 2 -37.48 15.38 21.48
N ASN A 3 -37.16 15.24 20.19
CA ASN A 3 -36.97 13.94 19.56
C ASN A 3 -35.80 13.28 20.28
N GLN A 4 -36.11 12.39 21.23
CA GLN A 4 -35.12 11.57 21.92
C GLN A 4 -34.34 10.79 20.86
N LEU A 5 -33.19 11.34 20.47
CA LEU A 5 -32.20 10.66 19.67
C LEU A 5 -31.97 9.30 20.32
N PHE A 6 -32.11 8.26 19.52
CA PHE A 6 -31.76 6.87 19.81
C PHE A 6 -30.64 6.76 20.84
N ASN A 7 -31.02 6.56 22.11
CA ASN A 7 -30.06 6.46 23.18
C ASN A 7 -29.56 5.01 23.23
N LEU A 8 -28.50 4.74 22.46
CA LEU A 8 -27.77 3.47 22.47
C LEU A 8 -27.48 2.97 23.90
N LYS A 9 -27.31 3.90 24.85
CA LYS A 9 -27.12 3.57 26.27
C LYS A 9 -28.34 2.89 26.87
N LYS A 10 -29.56 3.38 26.59
CA LYS A 10 -30.81 2.75 27.05
C LYS A 10 -31.04 1.37 26.43
N ILE A 11 -30.65 1.17 25.17
CA ILE A 11 -30.74 -0.14 24.52
C ILE A 11 -29.74 -1.11 25.15
N ARG A 12 -28.51 -0.66 25.40
CA ARG A 12 -27.49 -1.45 26.09
C ARG A 12 -27.89 -1.79 27.53
N GLU A 13 -28.54 -0.86 28.23
CA GLU A 13 -29.12 -1.10 29.56
C GLU A 13 -30.23 -2.16 29.52
N LEU A 14 -31.04 -2.21 28.45
CA LEU A 14 -32.08 -3.23 28.27
C LEU A 14 -31.52 -4.62 27.90
N THR A 15 -30.36 -4.69 27.22
CA THR A 15 -29.75 -5.98 26.81
C THR A 15 -28.75 -6.53 27.84
N SER A 16 -28.19 -5.69 28.70
CA SER A 16 -27.21 -6.10 29.72
C SER A 16 -27.68 -7.23 30.66
N PRO A 17 -28.95 -7.27 31.13
CA PRO A 17 -29.45 -8.39 31.93
C PRO A 17 -29.41 -9.74 31.20
N ILE A 18 -29.60 -9.74 29.88
CA ILE A 18 -29.59 -10.96 29.07
C ILE A 18 -28.17 -11.50 28.91
N GLU A 19 -27.21 -10.62 28.66
CA GLU A 19 -25.79 -10.97 28.61
C GLU A 19 -25.31 -11.58 29.93
N ASN A 20 -25.75 -11.00 31.06
CA ASN A 20 -25.46 -11.52 32.40
C ASN A 20 -26.14 -12.86 32.68
N LEU A 21 -27.34 -13.09 32.16
CA LEU A 21 -28.01 -14.39 32.28
C LEU A 21 -27.33 -15.44 31.40
N GLN A 22 -26.90 -15.07 30.19
CA GLN A 22 -26.16 -15.95 29.29
C GLN A 22 -24.87 -16.46 29.93
N SER A 23 -24.11 -15.55 30.56
CA SER A 23 -22.85 -15.91 31.23
C SER A 23 -23.10 -16.89 32.39
N LYS A 24 -24.15 -16.69 33.18
CA LYS A 24 -24.55 -17.61 34.27
C LYS A 24 -24.97 -18.99 33.76
N VAL A 25 -25.76 -19.06 32.68
CA VAL A 25 -26.17 -20.34 32.06
C VAL A 25 -24.95 -21.09 31.53
N ASN A 26 -23.99 -20.38 30.93
CA ASN A 26 -22.74 -20.98 30.48
C ASN A 26 -21.87 -21.48 31.64
N GLN A 27 -21.80 -20.73 32.75
CA GLN A 27 -21.10 -21.19 33.97
C GLN A 27 -21.71 -22.48 34.52
N ILE A 28 -23.05 -22.56 34.63
CA ILE A 28 -23.75 -23.77 35.07
C ILE A 28 -23.47 -24.93 34.11
N THR A 29 -23.49 -24.68 32.80
CA THR A 29 -23.18 -25.69 31.78
C THR A 29 -21.78 -26.25 31.99
N ASN A 30 -20.79 -25.39 32.24
CA ASN A 30 -19.42 -25.81 32.48
C ASN A 30 -19.27 -26.62 33.77
N LEU A 31 -19.98 -26.24 34.84
CA LEU A 31 -19.98 -27.00 36.10
C LEU A 31 -20.55 -28.42 35.91
N VAL A 32 -21.60 -28.57 35.10
CA VAL A 32 -22.17 -29.89 34.78
C VAL A 32 -21.18 -30.75 34.00
N VAL A 33 -20.45 -30.17 33.04
CA VAL A 33 -19.39 -30.87 32.30
C VAL A 33 -18.24 -31.30 33.22
N LEU A 34 -17.83 -30.44 34.16
CA LEU A 34 -16.81 -30.80 35.15
C LEU A 34 -17.30 -31.94 36.06
N PHE A 35 -18.54 -31.87 36.53
CA PHE A 35 -19.15 -32.92 37.35
C PHE A 35 -19.18 -34.28 36.64
N GLU A 36 -19.57 -34.33 35.36
CA GLU A 36 -19.50 -35.57 34.57
C GLU A 36 -18.07 -36.10 34.44
N SER A 37 -17.08 -35.21 34.25
CA SER A 37 -15.68 -35.61 34.20
C SER A 37 -15.14 -36.16 35.52
N GLU A 38 -15.63 -35.66 36.66
CA GLU A 38 -15.28 -36.14 37.99
C GLU A 38 -16.01 -37.44 38.33
N LYS A 39 -17.28 -37.57 37.93
CA LYS A 39 -18.06 -38.80 38.04
C LYS A 39 -17.37 -39.95 37.31
N LEU A 40 -16.86 -39.75 36.09
CA LEU A 40 -16.10 -40.76 35.35
C LEU A 40 -14.87 -41.25 36.12
N LYS A 41 -14.16 -40.33 36.78
CA LYS A 41 -13.01 -40.73 37.63
C LYS A 41 -13.48 -41.54 38.84
N ILE A 42 -14.56 -41.13 39.50
CA ILE A 42 -15.08 -41.83 40.68
C ILE A 42 -15.60 -43.23 40.31
N THR A 43 -16.23 -43.39 39.15
CA THR A 43 -16.67 -44.70 38.64
C THR A 43 -15.51 -45.65 38.38
N ASP A 44 -14.35 -45.14 37.99
CA ASP A 44 -13.16 -45.97 37.72
C ASP A 44 -12.46 -46.46 38.99
N TYR A 45 -12.67 -45.80 40.14
CA TYR A 45 -11.98 -46.09 41.41
C TYR A 45 -12.88 -46.67 42.53
N SER A 46 -14.20 -46.64 42.38
CA SER A 46 -15.13 -47.04 43.46
C SER A 46 -15.82 -48.38 43.17
N GLU A 47 -15.75 -49.31 44.12
CA GLU A 47 -16.43 -50.63 44.04
C GLU A 47 -17.84 -50.62 44.66
N ASN A 48 -18.27 -49.52 45.28
CA ASN A 48 -19.57 -49.46 45.97
C ASN A 48 -20.71 -49.10 45.01
N GLU A 49 -21.41 -50.12 44.52
CA GLU A 49 -22.54 -49.98 43.59
C GLU A 49 -23.64 -49.04 44.10
N SER A 50 -23.94 -49.05 45.40
CA SER A 50 -24.99 -48.20 45.97
C SER A 50 -24.64 -46.71 45.91
N PHE A 51 -23.36 -46.39 46.11
CA PHE A 51 -22.83 -45.03 46.02
C PHE A 51 -22.75 -44.56 44.56
N LEU A 52 -22.30 -45.43 43.66
CA LEU A 52 -22.28 -45.14 42.22
C LEU A 52 -23.69 -44.84 41.69
N LYS A 53 -24.69 -45.61 42.14
CA LYS A 53 -26.09 -45.38 41.76
C LYS A 53 -26.60 -44.00 42.21
N GLN A 54 -26.27 -43.57 43.43
CA GLN A 54 -26.63 -42.24 43.92
C GLN A 54 -25.95 -41.13 43.09
N ILE A 55 -24.69 -41.31 42.72
CA ILE A 55 -23.97 -40.35 41.85
C ILE A 55 -24.62 -40.29 40.47
N THR A 56 -24.99 -41.42 39.88
CA THR A 56 -25.69 -41.43 38.59
C THR A 56 -27.05 -40.75 38.67
N ASP A 57 -27.80 -40.97 39.75
CA ASP A 57 -29.10 -40.31 39.96
C ASP A 57 -28.92 -38.78 40.07
N ILE A 58 -27.94 -38.31 40.85
CA ILE A 58 -27.59 -36.88 40.96
C ILE A 58 -27.18 -36.31 39.60
N ALA A 59 -26.40 -37.04 38.82
CA ALA A 59 -25.97 -36.63 37.49
C ALA A 59 -27.16 -36.43 36.54
N THR A 60 -28.10 -37.39 36.52
CA THR A 60 -29.30 -37.27 35.67
C THR A 60 -30.18 -36.09 36.06
N ILE A 61 -30.29 -35.79 37.36
CA ILE A 61 -31.00 -34.60 37.86
C ILE A 61 -30.30 -33.33 37.40
N LEU A 62 -28.97 -33.25 37.53
CA LEU A 62 -28.17 -32.10 37.10
C LEU A 62 -28.28 -31.86 35.58
N ASP A 63 -28.23 -32.91 34.78
CA ASP A 63 -28.41 -32.83 33.32
C ASP A 63 -29.82 -32.35 32.95
N SER A 64 -30.85 -32.87 33.63
CA SER A 64 -32.22 -32.43 33.44
C SER A 64 -32.39 -30.94 33.76
N ILE A 65 -31.84 -30.48 34.87
CA ILE A 65 -31.85 -29.06 35.26
C ILE A 65 -31.12 -28.21 34.22
N ASN A 66 -29.93 -28.62 33.77
CA ASN A 66 -29.14 -27.91 32.77
C ASN A 66 -29.89 -27.77 31.44
N ASN A 67 -30.49 -28.87 30.97
CA ASN A 67 -31.25 -28.87 29.72
C ASN A 67 -32.51 -27.99 29.83
N ASN A 68 -33.23 -28.05 30.94
CA ASN A 68 -34.38 -27.18 31.19
C ASN A 68 -33.98 -25.70 31.24
N LEU A 69 -32.87 -25.36 31.91
CA LEU A 69 -32.34 -24.00 31.95
C LEU A 69 -31.92 -23.49 30.56
N LYS A 70 -31.24 -24.32 29.77
CA LYS A 70 -30.87 -23.95 28.38
C LYS A 70 -32.09 -23.73 27.50
N ASN A 71 -33.09 -24.61 27.59
CA ASN A 71 -34.30 -24.52 26.77
C ASN A 71 -35.12 -23.29 27.15
N THR A 72 -35.36 -23.06 28.44
CA THR A 72 -36.08 -21.87 28.93
C THR A 72 -35.35 -20.59 28.58
N PHE A 73 -34.03 -20.55 28.76
CA PHE A 73 -33.21 -19.40 28.39
C PHE A 73 -33.26 -19.10 26.89
N THR A 74 -33.14 -20.12 26.04
CA THR A 74 -33.18 -19.98 24.58
C THR A 74 -34.54 -19.48 24.11
N ASN A 75 -35.63 -20.01 24.68
CA ASN A 75 -36.99 -19.55 24.38
C ASN A 75 -37.17 -18.08 24.77
N ASN A 76 -36.74 -17.70 25.97
CA ASN A 76 -36.86 -16.32 26.45
C ASN A 76 -36.02 -15.34 25.61
N ILE A 77 -34.80 -15.72 25.20
CA ILE A 77 -34.00 -14.93 24.25
C ILE A 77 -34.74 -14.76 22.93
N ASN A 78 -35.30 -15.83 22.39
CA ASN A 78 -35.99 -15.78 21.10
C ASN A 78 -37.22 -14.86 21.17
N GLU A 79 -37.98 -14.91 22.26
CA GLU A 79 -39.10 -13.99 22.50
C GLU A 79 -38.63 -12.54 22.64
N PHE A 80 -37.57 -12.30 23.42
CA PHE A 80 -36.98 -10.99 23.55
C PHE A 80 -36.50 -10.42 22.21
N LEU A 81 -35.79 -11.21 21.41
CA LEU A 81 -35.32 -10.80 20.08
C LEU A 81 -36.49 -10.49 19.15
N ARG A 82 -37.56 -11.30 19.19
CA ARG A 82 -38.80 -11.01 18.45
C ARG A 82 -39.43 -9.69 18.89
N PHE A 83 -39.52 -9.44 20.19
CA PHE A 83 -40.06 -8.20 20.73
C PHE A 83 -39.19 -6.98 20.34
N ASN A 84 -37.87 -7.10 20.47
CA ASN A 84 -36.93 -6.06 20.07
C ASN A 84 -37.05 -5.75 18.57
N ASN A 85 -37.13 -6.77 17.72
CA ASN A 85 -37.34 -6.58 16.28
C ASN A 85 -38.67 -5.88 15.97
N LYS A 86 -39.75 -6.22 16.69
CA LYS A 86 -41.04 -5.53 16.57
C LYS A 86 -40.93 -4.06 16.96
N LEU A 87 -40.24 -3.73 18.06
CA LEU A 87 -40.01 -2.35 18.49
C LEU A 87 -39.19 -1.57 17.47
N ILE A 88 -38.09 -2.14 16.97
CA ILE A 88 -37.24 -1.52 15.95
C ILE A 88 -38.06 -1.24 14.68
N ASN A 89 -38.88 -2.18 14.24
CA ASN A 89 -39.70 -2.01 13.05
C ASN A 89 -40.76 -0.93 13.24
N LYS A 90 -41.46 -0.93 14.39
CA LYS A 90 -42.45 0.12 14.73
C LYS A 90 -41.79 1.50 14.75
N TYR A 91 -40.62 1.60 15.35
CA TYR A 91 -39.88 2.87 15.37
C TYR A 91 -39.41 3.30 13.97
N LYS A 92 -38.93 2.37 13.13
CA LYS A 92 -38.58 2.67 11.73
C LYS A 92 -39.79 3.17 10.94
N THR A 93 -40.96 2.59 11.15
CA THR A 93 -42.19 3.03 10.48
C THR A 93 -42.59 4.42 10.97
N ASP A 94 -42.52 4.68 12.28
CA ASP A 94 -42.83 5.98 12.87
C ASP A 94 -41.85 7.05 12.37
N LEU A 95 -40.55 6.77 12.38
CA LEU A 95 -39.54 7.65 11.78
C LEU A 95 -39.79 7.90 10.30
N LYS A 96 -40.09 6.88 9.51
CA LYS A 96 -40.39 7.04 8.09
C LYS A 96 -41.63 7.90 7.88
N SER A 97 -42.65 7.76 8.73
CA SER A 97 -43.85 8.60 8.69
C SER A 97 -43.53 10.05 9.08
N ASN A 98 -42.75 10.27 10.14
CA ASN A 98 -42.29 11.59 10.54
C ASN A 98 -41.45 12.25 9.45
N LEU A 99 -40.52 11.52 8.84
CA LEU A 99 -39.71 12.02 7.72
C LEU A 99 -40.54 12.36 6.48
N LYS A 100 -41.65 11.65 6.22
CA LYS A 100 -42.60 12.03 5.15
C LYS A 100 -43.34 13.32 5.47
N ILE A 101 -43.63 13.59 6.74
CA ILE A 101 -44.31 14.81 7.20
C ILE A 101 -43.36 16.01 7.16
N VAL A 102 -42.05 15.79 7.38
CA VAL A 102 -41.04 16.84 7.22
C VAL A 102 -40.90 17.16 5.73
N ASN A 103 -41.67 18.14 5.28
CA ASN A 103 -41.61 18.67 3.93
C ASN A 103 -40.33 19.52 3.78
N ILE A 104 -39.21 18.87 3.44
CA ILE A 104 -37.93 19.55 3.25
C ILE A 104 -37.96 20.23 1.87
N ASN A 105 -37.83 21.57 1.84
CA ASN A 105 -37.63 22.33 0.59
C ASN A 105 -36.53 21.67 -0.26
N GLY A 106 -36.77 21.55 -1.57
CA GLY A 106 -35.87 20.82 -2.48
C GLY A 106 -34.40 21.25 -2.41
N GLU A 107 -34.14 22.50 -2.07
CA GLU A 107 -32.80 23.07 -1.88
C GLU A 107 -32.10 22.54 -0.61
N ASN A 108 -32.82 22.45 0.52
CA ASN A 108 -32.29 21.86 1.75
C ASN A 108 -32.05 20.35 1.60
N THR A 109 -32.90 19.65 0.85
CA THR A 109 -32.71 18.23 0.52
C THR A 109 -31.44 18.03 -0.32
N ARG A 110 -31.17 18.95 -1.26
CA ARG A 110 -29.95 18.93 -2.08
C ARG A 110 -28.71 19.18 -1.24
N ILE A 111 -28.73 20.17 -0.35
CA ILE A 111 -27.60 20.47 0.55
C ILE A 111 -27.32 19.28 1.48
N ILE A 112 -28.36 18.69 2.07
CA ILE A 112 -28.21 17.50 2.92
C ILE A 112 -27.67 16.33 2.10
N GLY A 113 -28.24 16.05 0.93
CA GLY A 113 -27.78 14.97 0.04
C GLY A 113 -26.31 15.12 -0.36
N GLN A 114 -25.91 16.34 -0.74
CA GLN A 114 -24.53 16.65 -1.13
C GLN A 114 -23.57 16.50 0.05
N SER A 115 -23.94 16.98 1.24
CA SER A 115 -23.15 16.82 2.47
C SER A 115 -22.97 15.35 2.89
N LEU A 116 -23.96 14.50 2.60
CA LEU A 116 -23.94 13.08 2.93
C LEU A 116 -23.11 12.25 1.91
N ILE A 117 -23.08 12.67 0.65
CA ILE A 117 -22.19 12.14 -0.40
C ILE A 117 -20.73 12.51 -0.09
N GLU A 118 -20.46 13.79 0.20
CA GLU A 118 -19.12 14.30 0.54
C GLU A 118 -18.54 13.59 1.76
N LYS A 119 -19.36 13.35 2.78
CA LYS A 119 -18.95 12.64 4.01
C LYS A 119 -18.89 11.11 3.84
N ARG A 120 -19.12 10.56 2.63
CA ARG A 120 -19.20 9.12 2.33
C ARG A 120 -20.12 8.33 3.29
N LYS A 121 -21.16 8.97 3.84
CA LYS A 121 -22.11 8.33 4.78
C LYS A 121 -23.29 7.66 4.07
N ILE A 122 -23.46 7.87 2.78
CA ILE A 122 -24.42 7.15 1.95
C ILE A 122 -23.66 6.08 1.17
N SER A 123 -23.69 4.85 1.66
CA SER A 123 -23.61 3.69 0.78
C SER A 123 -24.96 3.54 0.09
N LYS A 124 -24.95 3.20 -1.21
CA LYS A 124 -26.16 2.84 -1.95
C LYS A 124 -26.92 1.80 -1.11
N ILE A 125 -28.13 2.13 -0.62
CA ILE A 125 -28.97 1.15 0.07
C ILE A 125 -29.41 0.16 -1.00
N ILE A 126 -28.69 -0.96 -1.09
CA ILE A 126 -29.07 -2.08 -1.94
C ILE A 126 -30.25 -2.74 -1.22
N THR A 127 -31.47 -2.39 -1.61
CA THR A 127 -32.74 -2.85 -1.00
C THR A 127 -32.90 -4.36 -1.05
N GLN A 128 -32.18 -5.03 -1.94
CA GLN A 128 -31.91 -6.45 -1.91
C GLN A 128 -30.40 -6.59 -1.91
N ILE A 129 -29.82 -7.05 -0.80
CA ILE A 129 -28.53 -7.73 -0.92
C ILE A 129 -28.87 -8.94 -1.79
N SER A 130 -28.63 -8.84 -3.10
CA SER A 130 -28.52 -10.02 -3.93
C SER A 130 -27.28 -10.72 -3.40
N ASN A 131 -27.48 -11.53 -2.34
CA ASN A 131 -26.62 -12.65 -2.09
C ASN A 131 -26.80 -13.52 -3.32
N THR A 132 -26.07 -13.20 -4.39
CA THR A 132 -25.71 -14.20 -5.37
C THR A 132 -24.84 -15.16 -4.56
N PRO A 133 -25.35 -16.34 -4.18
CA PRO A 133 -24.52 -17.32 -3.52
C PRO A 133 -23.31 -17.49 -4.44
N SER A 134 -22.10 -17.31 -3.88
CA SER A 134 -20.90 -17.59 -4.66
C SER A 134 -21.03 -19.03 -5.12
N ILE A 135 -21.02 -19.22 -6.43
CA ILE A 135 -21.03 -20.55 -7.04
C ILE A 135 -19.95 -21.37 -6.33
N SER A 136 -20.35 -22.50 -5.74
CA SER A 136 -19.40 -23.37 -5.05
C SER A 136 -18.39 -23.92 -6.07
N ILE A 137 -17.20 -24.30 -5.62
CA ILE A 137 -16.16 -24.84 -6.53
C ILE A 137 -16.72 -26.01 -7.37
N LYS A 138 -17.59 -26.84 -6.79
CA LYS A 138 -18.25 -27.96 -7.48
C LYS A 138 -19.18 -27.48 -8.62
N GLN A 139 -19.97 -26.45 -8.37
CA GLN A 139 -20.85 -25.87 -9.39
C GLN A 139 -20.05 -25.16 -10.49
N TRP A 140 -18.87 -24.59 -10.17
CA TRP A 140 -17.95 -24.07 -11.18
C TRP A 140 -17.40 -25.17 -12.08
N SER A 141 -16.97 -26.31 -11.50
CA SER A 141 -16.51 -27.45 -12.31
C SER A 141 -17.63 -28.02 -13.19
N GLU A 142 -18.83 -28.21 -12.64
CA GLU A 142 -19.98 -28.71 -13.40
C GLU A 142 -20.37 -27.76 -14.53
N LEU A 143 -20.31 -26.44 -14.30
CA LEU A 143 -20.58 -25.44 -15.32
C LEU A 143 -19.50 -25.42 -16.41
N ILE A 144 -18.22 -25.58 -16.03
CA ILE A 144 -17.11 -25.71 -16.99
C ILE A 144 -17.29 -26.96 -17.84
N ASP A 145 -17.64 -28.10 -17.24
CA ASP A 145 -17.89 -29.35 -17.96
C ASP A 145 -19.09 -29.24 -18.90
N ALA A 146 -20.17 -28.60 -18.45
CA ALA A 146 -21.34 -28.33 -19.29
C ALA A 146 -21.02 -27.38 -20.45
N LEU A 147 -20.19 -26.35 -20.22
CA LEU A 147 -19.71 -25.45 -21.27
C LEU A 147 -18.79 -26.18 -22.26
N ASN A 148 -17.94 -27.08 -21.78
CA ASN A 148 -17.07 -27.91 -22.62
C ASN A 148 -17.85 -28.92 -23.47
N GLN A 149 -19.03 -29.36 -23.02
CA GLN A 149 -19.93 -30.22 -23.80
C GLN A 149 -20.85 -29.42 -24.73
N ASN A 150 -20.97 -28.10 -24.53
CA ASN A 150 -21.85 -27.25 -25.33
C ASN A 150 -21.17 -26.84 -26.65
N THR A 151 -21.70 -27.36 -27.75
CA THR A 151 -21.18 -27.11 -29.11
C THR A 151 -21.26 -25.64 -29.55
N ILE A 152 -22.29 -24.90 -29.12
CA ILE A 152 -22.44 -23.47 -29.44
C ILE A 152 -21.39 -22.65 -28.70
N PHE A 153 -21.14 -22.98 -27.43
CA PHE A 153 -20.09 -22.34 -26.64
C PHE A 153 -18.72 -22.61 -27.24
N LEU A 154 -18.39 -23.86 -27.55
CA LEU A 154 -17.12 -24.22 -28.20
C LEU A 154 -16.92 -23.50 -29.54
N ALA A 155 -17.96 -23.45 -30.38
CA ALA A 155 -17.91 -22.72 -31.65
C ALA A 155 -17.67 -21.21 -31.44
N SER A 156 -18.29 -20.63 -30.40
CA SER A 156 -18.12 -19.22 -30.04
C SER A 156 -16.72 -18.95 -29.46
N ALA A 157 -16.20 -19.85 -28.62
CA ALA A 157 -14.86 -19.78 -28.07
C ALA A 157 -13.80 -19.88 -29.18
N GLN A 158 -13.98 -20.78 -30.15
CA GLN A 158 -13.11 -20.85 -31.33
C GLN A 158 -13.16 -19.59 -32.19
N LYS A 159 -14.35 -19.01 -32.39
CA LYS A 159 -14.50 -17.71 -33.09
C LYS A 159 -13.79 -16.59 -32.33
N LEU A 160 -13.89 -16.58 -31.01
CA LEU A 160 -13.22 -15.60 -30.15
C LEU A 160 -11.70 -15.78 -30.21
N GLN A 161 -11.19 -17.01 -30.15
CA GLN A 161 -9.78 -17.33 -30.31
C GLN A 161 -9.25 -16.87 -31.67
N LYS A 162 -9.97 -17.16 -32.77
CA LYS A 162 -9.61 -16.67 -34.12
C LYS A 162 -9.58 -15.15 -34.19
N SER A 163 -10.56 -14.49 -33.58
CA SER A 163 -10.64 -13.03 -33.53
C SER A 163 -9.48 -12.43 -32.73
N TYR A 164 -9.15 -13.04 -31.59
CA TYR A 164 -8.00 -12.68 -30.77
C TYR A 164 -6.68 -12.81 -31.53
N LEU A 165 -6.44 -13.95 -32.19
CA LEU A 165 -5.25 -14.16 -33.02
C LEU A 165 -5.15 -13.11 -34.13
N LYS A 166 -6.29 -12.72 -34.74
CA LYS A 166 -6.34 -11.65 -35.74
C LYS A 166 -5.95 -10.30 -35.13
N ILE A 167 -6.42 -9.97 -33.93
CA ILE A 167 -6.05 -8.74 -33.21
C ILE A 167 -4.56 -8.73 -32.89
N VAL A 168 -4.01 -9.83 -32.36
CA VAL A 168 -2.59 -9.97 -32.04
C VAL A 168 -1.74 -9.80 -33.31
N LYS A 169 -2.13 -10.43 -34.42
CA LYS A 169 -1.43 -10.29 -35.70
C LYS A 169 -1.49 -8.86 -36.23
N ASN A 170 -2.66 -8.23 -36.22
CA ASN A 170 -2.81 -6.83 -36.65
C ASN A 170 -1.96 -5.89 -35.79
N ARG A 171 -1.84 -6.16 -34.49
CA ARG A 171 -1.00 -5.39 -33.57
C ARG A 171 0.47 -5.59 -33.88
N LEU A 172 0.92 -6.82 -34.07
CA LEU A 172 2.29 -7.12 -34.51
C LEU A 172 2.62 -6.39 -35.83
N ASP A 173 1.75 -6.47 -36.82
CA ASP A 173 1.93 -5.76 -38.10
C ASP A 173 1.97 -4.24 -37.92
N SER A 174 1.16 -3.69 -37.00
CA SER A 174 1.17 -2.25 -36.69
C SER A 174 2.46 -1.80 -35.99
N GLU A 175 3.04 -2.64 -35.13
CA GLU A 175 4.30 -2.37 -34.45
C GLU A 175 5.49 -2.53 -35.39
N LEU A 176 5.48 -3.55 -36.26
CA LEU A 176 6.50 -3.74 -37.29
C LEU A 176 6.57 -2.57 -38.27
N LYS A 177 5.43 -1.96 -38.61
CA LYS A 177 5.38 -0.74 -39.45
C LYS A 177 6.01 0.49 -38.80
N LYS A 178 6.12 0.51 -37.47
CA LYS A 178 6.76 1.61 -36.72
C LYS A 178 8.28 1.45 -36.63
N ILE A 179 8.83 0.31 -37.04
CA ILE A 179 10.27 0.05 -37.02
C ILE A 179 10.93 0.86 -38.16
N PRO A 180 12.04 1.57 -37.89
CA PRO A 180 12.82 2.24 -38.93
C PRO A 180 13.31 1.27 -40.01
N ILE A 181 13.31 1.71 -41.27
CA ILE A 181 13.67 0.88 -42.44
C ILE A 181 15.11 0.31 -42.34
N ASN A 182 15.99 0.98 -41.60
CA ASN A 182 17.40 0.60 -41.44
C ASN A 182 17.67 -0.32 -40.23
N THR A 183 16.64 -0.83 -39.55
CA THR A 183 16.86 -1.75 -38.42
C THR A 183 17.31 -3.12 -38.93
N PRO A 184 18.38 -3.71 -38.37
CA PRO A 184 18.87 -5.02 -38.79
C PRO A 184 17.83 -6.12 -38.55
N SER A 185 17.78 -7.09 -39.47
CA SER A 185 16.80 -8.19 -39.48
C SER A 185 16.82 -9.02 -38.20
N SER A 186 17.99 -9.20 -37.58
CA SER A 186 18.16 -9.91 -36.30
C SER A 186 17.33 -9.30 -35.16
N ILE A 187 17.36 -7.97 -35.03
CA ILE A 187 16.62 -7.25 -33.98
C ILE A 187 15.10 -7.34 -34.22
N ILE A 188 14.68 -7.37 -35.48
CA ILE A 188 13.27 -7.52 -35.86
C ILE A 188 12.77 -8.95 -35.53
N GLU A 189 13.60 -9.96 -35.75
CA GLU A 189 13.27 -11.35 -35.39
C GLU A 189 13.20 -11.56 -33.87
N GLU A 190 14.16 -11.01 -33.12
CA GLU A 190 14.13 -11.02 -31.65
C GLU A 190 12.91 -10.31 -31.09
N PHE A 191 12.51 -9.17 -31.68
CA PHE A 191 11.28 -8.49 -31.31
C PHE A 191 10.04 -9.35 -31.56
N LYS A 192 9.93 -10.01 -32.71
CA LYS A 192 8.80 -10.93 -33.01
C LYS A 192 8.73 -12.09 -32.02
N GLN A 193 9.88 -12.68 -31.66
CA GLN A 193 9.94 -13.76 -30.67
C GLN A 193 9.46 -13.28 -29.29
N GLN A 194 9.91 -12.10 -28.85
CA GLN A 194 9.48 -11.55 -27.56
C GLN A 194 8.02 -11.07 -27.57
N PHE A 195 7.50 -10.56 -28.69
CA PHE A 195 6.10 -10.18 -28.83
C PHE A 195 5.14 -11.39 -28.78
N ASN A 196 5.58 -12.56 -29.24
CA ASN A 196 4.81 -13.79 -29.13
C ASN A 196 4.69 -14.28 -27.67
N LEU A 197 5.67 -13.95 -26.82
CA LEU A 197 5.62 -14.24 -25.39
C LEU A 197 4.84 -13.17 -24.62
N TYR A 198 4.98 -11.91 -25.02
CA TYR A 198 4.35 -10.75 -24.38
C TYR A 198 3.64 -9.87 -25.42
N HIS A 199 2.36 -10.12 -25.65
CA HIS A 199 1.56 -9.44 -26.68
C HIS A 199 1.34 -7.93 -26.45
N ASP A 200 1.72 -7.42 -25.27
CA ASP A 200 1.67 -6.00 -24.92
C ASP A 200 2.97 -5.24 -25.17
N LEU A 201 4.01 -5.93 -25.64
CA LEU A 201 5.32 -5.34 -25.89
C LEU A 201 5.27 -4.36 -27.07
N THR A 202 5.74 -3.13 -26.85
CA THR A 202 5.93 -2.11 -27.89
C THR A 202 7.39 -2.11 -28.33
N TYR A 203 7.66 -1.79 -29.60
CA TYR A 203 9.05 -1.76 -30.11
C TYR A 203 9.97 -0.81 -29.31
N VAL A 204 9.44 0.32 -28.84
CA VAL A 204 10.19 1.28 -27.99
C VAL A 204 10.61 0.64 -26.67
N ARG A 205 9.70 -0.07 -25.99
CA ARG A 205 10.01 -0.74 -24.70
C ARG A 205 11.00 -1.89 -24.88
N PHE A 206 10.92 -2.59 -26.02
CA PHE A 206 11.90 -3.60 -26.39
C PHE A 206 13.31 -2.99 -26.57
N LEU A 207 13.41 -1.87 -27.28
CA LEU A 207 14.68 -1.16 -27.46
C LEU A 207 15.25 -0.64 -26.14
N ASP A 208 14.42 -0.09 -25.25
CA ASP A 208 14.87 0.39 -23.94
C ASP A 208 15.39 -0.76 -23.07
N ALA A 209 14.71 -1.91 -23.10
CA ALA A 209 15.17 -3.12 -22.42
C ALA A 209 16.51 -3.64 -22.98
N MET A 210 16.65 -3.69 -24.31
CA MET A 210 17.91 -4.03 -24.98
C MET A 210 19.06 -3.09 -24.59
N LYS A 211 18.83 -1.77 -24.65
CA LYS A 211 19.81 -0.75 -24.27
C LYS A 211 20.23 -0.88 -22.81
N SER A 212 19.26 -1.10 -21.91
CA SER A 212 19.56 -1.26 -20.48
C SER A 212 20.48 -2.44 -20.18
N LYS A 213 20.31 -3.56 -20.91
CA LYS A 213 21.19 -4.75 -20.79
C LYS A 213 22.61 -4.46 -21.30
N LEU A 214 22.75 -3.85 -22.46
CA LEU A 214 24.04 -3.42 -23.02
C LEU A 214 24.80 -2.47 -22.09
N THR A 215 24.12 -1.47 -21.51
CA THR A 215 24.77 -0.54 -20.55
C THR A 215 25.21 -1.20 -19.25
N GLN A 216 24.57 -2.29 -18.81
CA GLN A 216 25.00 -3.03 -17.61
C GLN A 216 26.28 -3.83 -17.85
N GLU A 217 26.42 -4.45 -19.02
CA GLU A 217 27.64 -5.16 -19.43
C GLU A 217 28.82 -4.19 -19.57
N GLU A 218 28.62 -3.00 -20.15
CA GLU A 218 29.64 -1.95 -20.21
C GLU A 218 30.06 -1.44 -18.81
N LEU A 219 29.10 -1.34 -17.88
CA LEU A 219 29.36 -0.98 -16.48
C LEU A 219 30.19 -2.05 -15.75
N GLN A 220 29.94 -3.33 -16.03
CA GLN A 220 30.73 -4.44 -15.49
C GLN A 220 32.16 -4.42 -16.04
N ALA A 221 32.32 -4.26 -17.35
CA ALA A 221 33.64 -4.15 -17.98
C ALA A 221 34.46 -2.98 -17.43
N LYS A 222 33.84 -1.81 -17.21
CA LYS A 222 34.51 -0.65 -16.59
C LYS A 222 34.92 -0.92 -15.14
N LYS A 223 34.07 -1.60 -14.35
CA LYS A 223 34.41 -1.99 -12.97
C LYS A 223 35.62 -2.94 -12.93
N GLU A 224 35.71 -3.88 -13.87
CA GLU A 224 36.85 -4.81 -13.96
C GLU A 224 38.16 -4.14 -14.37
N ILE A 225 38.12 -3.13 -15.25
CA ILE A 225 39.31 -2.34 -15.60
C ILE A 225 39.80 -1.56 -14.37
N LEU A 226 38.88 -1.02 -13.59
CA LEU A 226 39.18 -0.22 -12.39
C LEU A 226 39.71 -1.09 -11.23
N THR A 227 39.25 -2.34 -11.09
CA THR A 227 39.85 -3.28 -10.13
C THR A 227 41.23 -3.73 -10.57
N LYS A 228 41.43 -4.03 -11.85
CA LYS A 228 42.76 -4.38 -12.42
C LYS A 228 43.76 -3.23 -12.30
N SER A 229 43.34 -1.98 -12.48
CA SER A 229 44.22 -0.81 -12.32
C SER A 229 44.63 -0.59 -10.86
N LYS A 230 43.69 -0.77 -9.92
CA LYS A 230 44.00 -0.72 -8.48
C LYS A 230 44.98 -1.80 -8.06
N GLN A 231 44.79 -3.04 -8.54
CA GLN A 231 45.72 -4.14 -8.29
C GLN A 231 47.12 -3.86 -8.85
N LYS A 232 47.23 -3.30 -10.06
CA LYS A 232 48.54 -2.89 -10.62
C LYS A 232 49.23 -1.83 -9.76
N GLN A 233 48.49 -0.83 -9.27
CA GLN A 233 49.03 0.20 -8.38
C GLN A 233 49.48 -0.36 -7.03
N GLU A 234 48.76 -1.34 -6.47
CA GLU A 234 49.17 -2.03 -5.24
C GLU A 234 50.45 -2.85 -5.46
N ILE A 235 50.56 -3.59 -6.56
CA ILE A 235 51.76 -4.35 -6.93
C ILE A 235 52.97 -3.41 -7.10
N GLU A 236 52.78 -2.26 -7.73
CA GLU A 236 53.85 -1.28 -7.93
C GLU A 236 54.31 -0.63 -6.61
N LYS A 237 53.38 -0.34 -5.70
CA LYS A 237 53.72 0.09 -4.32
C LYS A 237 54.48 -0.98 -3.55
N LEU A 238 54.11 -2.25 -3.71
CA LEU A 238 54.82 -3.35 -3.07
C LEU A 238 56.24 -3.53 -3.63
N LYS A 239 56.44 -3.37 -4.94
CA LYS A 239 57.77 -3.38 -5.57
C LYS A 239 58.67 -2.27 -5.02
N LYS A 240 58.16 -1.02 -4.96
CA LYS A 240 58.92 0.09 -4.37
C LYS A 240 59.31 -0.17 -2.91
N LYS A 241 58.40 -0.73 -2.11
CA LYS A 241 58.72 -1.12 -0.72
C LYS A 241 59.78 -2.22 -0.64
N GLN A 242 59.79 -3.18 -1.56
CA GLN A 242 60.83 -4.20 -1.62
C GLN A 242 62.18 -3.60 -2.00
N GLU A 243 62.22 -2.71 -3.00
CA GLU A 243 63.43 -1.99 -3.40
C GLU A 243 64.00 -1.17 -2.24
N GLU A 244 63.17 -0.39 -1.54
CA GLU A 244 63.56 0.37 -0.34
C GLU A 244 64.10 -0.53 0.78
N GLN A 245 63.50 -1.72 0.99
CA GLN A 245 63.99 -2.69 1.96
C GLN A 245 65.35 -3.27 1.56
N THR A 246 65.55 -3.60 0.28
CA THR A 246 66.83 -4.11 -0.21
C THR A 246 67.93 -3.05 -0.11
N GLU A 247 67.65 -1.79 -0.48
CA GLU A 247 68.61 -0.69 -0.34
C GLU A 247 68.96 -0.40 1.13
N SER A 248 67.98 -0.48 2.04
CA SER A 248 68.20 -0.34 3.48
C SER A 248 69.06 -1.48 4.01
N TYR A 249 68.83 -2.72 3.58
CA TYR A 249 69.60 -3.88 3.99
C TYR A 249 71.05 -3.83 3.48
N GLU A 250 71.24 -3.48 2.20
CA GLU A 250 72.58 -3.25 1.66
C GLU A 250 73.32 -2.11 2.37
N SER A 251 72.59 -1.04 2.73
CA SER A 251 73.17 0.08 3.47
C SER A 251 73.59 -0.33 4.88
N TYR A 252 72.85 -1.23 5.53
CA TYR A 252 73.19 -1.77 6.86
C TYR A 252 74.47 -2.59 6.83
N LEU A 253 74.64 -3.43 5.79
CA LEU A 253 75.85 -4.26 5.64
C LEU A 253 77.11 -3.45 5.31
N LYS A 254 76.96 -2.31 4.61
CA LYS A 254 78.08 -1.48 4.14
C LYS A 254 78.53 -0.40 5.14
N LEU A 255 77.69 0.00 6.10
CA LEU A 255 77.94 1.14 6.99
C LEU A 255 78.17 0.70 8.44
N SER A 256 78.92 1.49 9.20
CA SER A 256 78.99 1.31 10.65
C SER A 256 77.66 1.65 11.32
N GLU A 257 77.36 1.03 12.47
CA GLU A 257 76.06 1.14 13.15
C GLU A 257 75.65 2.60 13.43
N LYS A 258 76.61 3.44 13.85
CA LYS A 258 76.39 4.88 14.07
C LYS A 258 76.05 5.65 12.79
N GLU A 259 76.64 5.28 11.65
CA GLU A 259 76.41 5.95 10.37
C GLU A 259 75.09 5.53 9.73
N PHE A 260 74.74 4.24 9.87
CA PHE A 260 73.46 3.71 9.45
C PHE A 260 72.29 4.38 10.19
N GLU A 261 72.39 4.50 11.52
CA GLU A 261 71.39 5.24 12.30
C GLU A 261 71.29 6.71 11.85
N ARG A 262 72.41 7.35 11.52
CA ARG A 262 72.43 8.73 11.04
C ARG A 262 71.73 8.86 9.68
N LYS A 263 71.87 7.87 8.79
CA LYS A 263 71.17 7.79 7.49
C LYS A 263 69.67 7.57 7.66
N LEU A 264 69.26 6.64 8.54
CA LEU A 264 67.84 6.43 8.87
C LEU A 264 67.18 7.69 9.47
N ARG A 265 67.88 8.38 10.38
CA ARG A 265 67.38 9.64 10.95
C ARG A 265 67.26 10.75 9.90
N LYS A 266 68.13 10.79 8.88
CA LYS A 266 68.00 11.74 7.77
C LYS A 266 66.85 11.39 6.82
N GLY A 267 66.60 10.11 6.56
CA GLY A 267 65.47 9.66 5.72
C GLY A 267 64.10 9.90 6.34
N LYS A 268 64.00 9.82 7.68
CA LYS A 268 62.76 10.11 8.44
C LYS A 268 62.47 11.60 8.65
N ARG A 269 63.36 12.50 8.23
CA ARG A 269 63.10 13.95 8.31
C ARG A 269 62.21 14.34 7.13
N GLU A 270 60.99 14.75 7.42
CA GLU A 270 60.10 15.38 6.45
C GLU A 270 60.76 16.66 5.92
N LYS A 271 60.78 16.83 4.59
CA LYS A 271 61.26 18.07 3.98
C LYS A 271 60.19 19.15 4.20
N LEU A 272 60.61 20.40 4.40
CA LEU A 272 59.69 21.53 4.62
C LEU A 272 58.61 21.69 3.53
N ILE A 273 58.85 21.17 2.32
CA ILE A 273 57.92 21.17 1.19
C ILE A 273 56.73 20.22 1.43
N ASP A 274 56.95 19.05 2.07
CA ASP A 274 55.91 18.04 2.31
C ASP A 274 54.95 18.45 3.45
N VAL A 275 55.42 19.29 4.37
CA VAL A 275 54.61 19.89 5.46
C VAL A 275 53.64 20.96 4.92
N ILE A 276 53.93 21.55 3.76
CA ILE A 276 53.05 22.54 3.11
C ILE A 276 51.89 21.83 2.39
N GLU A 277 52.12 20.71 1.72
CA GLU A 277 51.07 19.96 1.03
C GLU A 277 50.09 19.27 1.99
N SER A 278 50.56 18.74 3.13
CA SER A 278 49.70 18.09 4.13
C SER A 278 48.78 19.07 4.88
N LYS A 279 49.14 20.36 4.99
CA LYS A 279 48.25 21.40 5.54
C LYS A 279 47.09 21.76 4.60
N ASN A 280 47.25 21.60 3.29
CA ASN A 280 46.23 21.93 2.30
C ASN A 280 45.18 20.81 2.08
N GLN A 281 45.30 19.67 2.78
CA GLN A 281 44.32 18.58 2.76
C GLN A 281 43.57 18.39 4.10
N LYS A 282 43.52 19.40 4.96
CA LYS A 282 42.47 19.44 5.98
C LYS A 282 41.15 19.74 5.27
N LYS A 283 40.19 18.81 5.36
CA LYS A 283 38.79 19.04 5.00
C LYS A 283 38.40 20.44 5.51
N LEU A 284 37.97 21.31 4.61
CA LEU A 284 37.30 22.56 4.97
C LEU A 284 36.07 22.19 5.80
N GLU A 285 36.19 22.24 7.12
CA GLU A 285 35.04 22.33 8.01
C GLU A 285 34.45 23.72 7.77
N LEU A 286 33.34 23.75 7.02
CA LEU A 286 32.56 24.96 6.82
C LEU A 286 32.10 25.45 8.19
N SER A 287 32.60 26.60 8.63
CA SER A 287 32.07 27.31 9.80
C SER A 287 30.59 27.66 9.57
N ASP A 288 29.77 27.58 10.62
CA ASP A 288 28.32 27.81 10.58
C ASP A 288 27.94 29.15 9.92
N GLU A 289 28.78 30.19 10.03
CA GLU A 289 28.55 31.48 9.35
C GLU A 289 28.62 31.38 7.82
N VAL A 290 29.51 30.52 7.29
CA VAL A 290 29.63 30.31 5.84
C VAL A 290 28.49 29.44 5.35
N SER A 291 28.06 28.46 6.15
CA SER A 291 26.86 27.65 5.87
C SER A 291 25.60 28.52 5.83
N GLU A 292 25.41 29.42 6.81
CA GLU A 292 24.29 30.37 6.83
C GLU A 292 24.31 31.33 5.64
N LYS A 293 25.49 31.80 5.23
CA LYS A 293 25.60 32.67 4.04
C LYS A 293 25.25 31.92 2.77
N ILE A 294 25.64 30.65 2.65
CA ILE A 294 25.28 29.79 1.52
C ILE A 294 23.78 29.49 1.52
N GLU A 295 23.15 29.22 2.67
CA GLU A 295 21.69 29.04 2.77
C GLU A 295 20.92 30.32 2.45
N LYS A 296 21.35 31.48 2.99
CA LYS A 296 20.76 32.78 2.65
C LYS A 296 20.91 33.10 1.16
N PHE A 297 22.00 32.68 0.53
CA PHE A 297 22.20 32.83 -0.91
C PHE A 297 21.27 31.90 -1.71
N LYS A 298 21.15 30.63 -1.31
CA LYS A 298 20.20 29.67 -1.93
C LYS A 298 18.75 30.14 -1.80
N MET A 299 18.32 30.62 -0.63
CA MET A 299 16.97 31.15 -0.44
C MET A 299 16.68 32.39 -1.30
N LYS A 300 17.68 33.26 -1.53
CA LYS A 300 17.53 34.39 -2.44
C LYS A 300 17.47 33.95 -3.90
N PHE A 301 18.23 32.91 -4.27
CA PHE A 301 18.25 32.36 -5.61
C PHE A 301 16.95 31.62 -5.95
N ASP A 302 16.41 30.82 -5.03
CA ASP A 302 15.14 30.10 -5.21
C ASP A 302 13.94 31.07 -5.31
N LYS A 303 13.97 32.20 -4.59
CA LYS A 303 12.93 33.24 -4.71
C LYS A 303 12.93 33.90 -6.10
N HIS A 304 14.09 34.28 -6.62
CA HIS A 304 14.18 34.88 -7.97
C HIS A 304 13.91 33.87 -9.09
N SER A 305 14.32 32.61 -8.92
CA SER A 305 14.08 31.58 -9.93
C SER A 305 12.60 31.18 -10.04
N ASN A 306 11.86 31.19 -8.93
CA ASN A 306 10.43 30.86 -8.94
C ASN A 306 9.54 32.00 -9.47
N GLU A 307 10.00 33.24 -9.40
CA GLU A 307 9.23 34.41 -9.88
C GLU A 307 9.35 34.61 -11.40
N ASP A 308 10.52 34.34 -12.00
CA ASP A 308 10.77 34.67 -13.42
C ASP A 308 10.68 33.47 -14.39
N TYR A 309 10.91 32.23 -13.94
CA TYR A 309 11.13 31.10 -14.86
C TYR A 309 10.29 29.83 -14.62
N LEU A 310 9.44 29.81 -13.59
CA LEU A 310 8.41 28.79 -13.46
C LEU A 310 7.12 29.28 -14.13
N ILE A 311 6.96 28.87 -15.39
CA ILE A 311 5.66 28.71 -16.03
C ILE A 311 4.75 28.07 -14.97
N ARG A 312 3.74 28.82 -14.53
CA ARG A 312 2.70 28.33 -13.64
C ARG A 312 2.19 27.03 -14.25
N GLU A 313 2.29 25.94 -13.49
CA GLU A 313 1.62 24.68 -13.78
C GLU A 313 0.19 24.98 -14.24
N ASP A 314 -0.23 24.34 -15.33
CA ASP A 314 -1.60 24.41 -15.85
C ASP A 314 -2.57 24.05 -14.71
N ILE A 315 -3.10 25.07 -14.05
CA ILE A 315 -4.30 24.95 -13.26
C ILE A 315 -5.40 24.76 -14.28
N ASP A 316 -6.09 23.62 -14.21
CA ASP A 316 -7.37 23.34 -14.89
C ASP A 316 -8.45 24.36 -14.43
N GLU A 317 -8.25 25.64 -14.73
CA GLU A 317 -9.26 26.68 -14.59
C GLU A 317 -10.10 26.70 -15.86
N ASP A 318 -11.34 26.25 -15.72
CA ASP A 318 -12.36 26.26 -16.77
C ASP A 318 -12.31 27.60 -17.55
N PRO A 319 -11.97 27.59 -18.86
CA PRO A 319 -11.70 28.82 -19.63
C PRO A 319 -12.87 29.80 -19.64
N LEU A 320 -14.09 29.31 -19.39
CA LEU A 320 -15.29 30.14 -19.22
C LEU A 320 -15.26 31.00 -17.96
N LYS A 321 -14.64 30.55 -16.86
CA LYS A 321 -14.46 31.36 -15.65
C LYS A 321 -13.47 32.51 -15.89
N VAL A 322 -12.34 32.24 -16.54
CA VAL A 322 -11.35 33.27 -16.89
C VAL A 322 -11.95 34.36 -17.78
N ILE A 323 -12.77 33.97 -18.76
CA ILE A 323 -13.48 34.92 -19.63
C ILE A 323 -14.51 35.74 -18.84
N ARG A 324 -15.26 35.12 -17.93
CA ARG A 324 -16.25 35.82 -17.08
C ARG A 324 -15.58 36.82 -16.12
N GLU A 325 -14.44 36.47 -15.54
CA GLU A 325 -13.68 37.38 -14.69
C GLU A 325 -13.05 38.52 -15.48
N ARG A 326 -12.52 38.26 -16.68
CA ARG A 326 -12.07 39.33 -17.59
C ARG A 326 -13.19 40.28 -17.97
N LYS A 327 -14.40 39.77 -18.29
CA LYS A 327 -15.57 40.61 -18.55
C LYS A 327 -15.94 41.46 -17.34
N LYS A 328 -16.00 40.88 -16.15
CA LYS A 328 -16.29 41.63 -14.91
C LYS A 328 -15.25 42.71 -14.61
N LYS A 329 -13.95 42.45 -14.87
CA LYS A 329 -12.90 43.46 -14.70
C LYS A 329 -13.04 44.58 -15.74
N LYS A 330 -13.27 44.25 -17.01
CA LYS A 330 -13.52 45.26 -18.05
C LYS A 330 -14.78 46.07 -17.82
N ASP A 331 -15.86 45.48 -17.30
CA ASP A 331 -17.08 46.22 -16.95
C ASP A 331 -16.85 47.17 -15.76
N LYS A 332 -15.99 46.77 -14.80
CA LYS A 332 -15.59 47.65 -13.69
C LYS A 332 -14.69 48.78 -14.16
N GLU A 333 -13.75 48.52 -15.07
CA GLU A 333 -12.94 49.57 -15.70
C GLU A 333 -13.81 50.51 -16.52
N TYR A 334 -14.72 49.98 -17.33
CA TYR A 334 -15.65 50.77 -18.12
C TYR A 334 -16.57 51.62 -17.24
N LYS A 335 -17.08 51.08 -16.13
CA LYS A 335 -17.86 51.86 -15.16
C LYS A 335 -17.03 52.97 -14.53
N LYS A 336 -15.80 52.68 -14.08
CA LYS A 336 -14.89 53.73 -13.57
C LYS A 336 -14.59 54.80 -14.62
N PHE A 337 -14.45 54.39 -15.88
CA PHE A 337 -14.21 55.31 -17.00
C PHE A 337 -15.46 56.16 -17.26
N LYS A 338 -16.65 55.55 -17.29
CA LYS A 338 -17.93 56.26 -17.46
C LYS A 338 -18.22 57.22 -16.31
N ASP A 339 -17.98 56.80 -15.06
CA ASP A 339 -18.12 57.64 -13.87
C ASP A 339 -17.14 58.83 -13.89
N HIS A 340 -15.94 58.66 -14.47
CA HIS A 340 -14.98 59.75 -14.65
C HIS A 340 -15.45 60.81 -15.66
N PHE A 341 -16.19 60.42 -16.71
CA PHE A 341 -16.75 61.32 -17.72
C PHE A 341 -18.15 61.87 -17.37
N GLU A 342 -18.85 61.28 -16.39
CA GLU A 342 -20.14 61.79 -15.87
C GLU A 342 -19.95 62.69 -14.62
N SER A 343 -18.71 62.87 -14.15
CA SER A 343 -18.32 63.76 -13.04
C SER A 343 -17.49 64.97 -13.46
N GLU A 344 -17.26 65.15 -14.77
CA GLU A 344 -16.95 66.43 -15.43
C GLU A 344 -18.23 66.96 -16.11
#